data_AF-A0A7C7VLM4-F1
#
_entry.id   AF-A0A7C7VLM4-F1
#
_cell.length_a   1.000
_cell.length_b   1.000
_cell.length_c   1.000
_cell.angle_alpha   90.00
_cell.angle_beta   90.00
_cell.angle_gamma   90.00
#
_symmetry.space_group_name_H-M   'P 1'
#
loop_
_entity.id
_entity.type
_entity.pdbx_description
1 polymer ?
#
loop_
_entity_poly.entity_id
_entity_poly.type
_entity_poly.pdbx_seq_one_letter_code
_entity_poly.pdbx_strand_id
1 'polypeptide(L)'
;MTLFFPKEYQATSYRTLYDSLSPIARLMIQREFIGVSYLHRFYLLKTQKAKGNFRSEQLAAGNFIHRKLTISRLHWLNKELVTNHLKIIFRHYLFGFLVQFASRKHELSLLKPSPSCYWETPVNLVVMRWLNRHTHLWETEIEKLIEQVISKSIRHHFIYVLLIFQVARKIYNRETMQDEADTVTAMSIPGVTPIGVEMEFSNLGRRAVDKSTPSNLISNDPFRNLEYYSSFQLEEVTWRLGGYVDTHEHGRRLLTLSRYGGFFEYSMVRVDYPRTYTLPLTCDPAIADQMILESIDFIKEIKPHSLHINIEQQIHGDISPELNDFLCLLLLGGDFGYNEEGQLQERRLANREFHRFIKRRKHLNLLSETKKEVIEYAFLRLKKRTLKNDNYQSVILTLKGFQNSYKLEKHCLEQLPEIILWAENPAPLSPAVSQNFVKNIIAGLKKEGVYSTKILSNFSSVLSDRLSHTQQIIRSATTPGITFPKST
;
A
#
# COMPACT_ATOMS: atom_id res chain seq x y z
N MET A 1 -31.92 -18.60 8.17
CA MET A 1 -30.50 -19.03 8.13
C MET A 1 -29.79 -18.46 9.34
N THR A 2 -29.26 -19.28 10.25
CA THR A 2 -28.56 -18.82 11.46
C THR A 2 -27.10 -18.49 11.13
N LEU A 3 -26.83 -17.20 10.95
CA LEU A 3 -25.48 -16.64 10.88
C LEU A 3 -25.07 -16.11 12.26
N PHE A 4 -23.77 -15.96 12.49
CA PHE A 4 -23.25 -15.44 13.76
C PHE A 4 -23.83 -14.06 14.09
N PHE A 5 -24.15 -13.86 15.36
CA PHE A 5 -24.48 -12.57 15.95
C PHE A 5 -24.03 -12.60 17.41
N PRO A 6 -23.32 -11.57 17.92
CA PRO A 6 -22.78 -11.58 19.29
C PRO A 6 -23.89 -11.69 20.35
N LYS A 7 -23.69 -12.53 21.37
CA LYS A 7 -24.74 -12.82 22.37
C LYS A 7 -25.06 -11.60 23.21
N GLU A 8 -24.05 -10.80 23.53
CA GLU A 8 -24.17 -9.59 24.37
C GLU A 8 -25.09 -8.52 23.76
N TYR A 9 -25.36 -8.59 22.45
CA TYR A 9 -26.17 -7.60 21.74
C TYR A 9 -27.56 -8.12 21.37
N GLN A 10 -27.96 -9.33 21.81
CA GLN A 10 -29.24 -9.92 21.43
C GLN A 10 -30.45 -9.11 21.90
N ALA A 11 -30.37 -8.48 23.07
CA ALA A 11 -31.43 -7.65 23.65
C ALA A 11 -31.26 -6.15 23.31
N THR A 12 -30.68 -5.81 22.16
CA THR A 12 -30.40 -4.43 21.76
C THR A 12 -31.04 -4.11 20.41
N SER A 13 -31.16 -2.81 20.07
CA SER A 13 -31.63 -2.38 18.74
C SER A 13 -30.75 -2.87 17.58
N TYR A 14 -29.50 -3.26 17.84
CA TYR A 14 -28.63 -3.86 16.83
C TYR A 14 -29.12 -5.23 16.38
N ARG A 15 -29.77 -5.99 17.27
CA ARG A 15 -30.38 -7.26 16.89
C ARG A 15 -31.57 -7.05 15.98
N THR A 16 -32.44 -6.10 16.32
CA THR A 16 -33.57 -5.69 15.47
C THR A 16 -33.09 -5.21 14.10
N LEU A 17 -32.04 -4.39 14.07
CA LEU A 17 -31.42 -3.95 12.81
C LEU A 17 -30.87 -5.11 11.99
N TYR A 18 -30.20 -6.08 12.63
CA TYR A 18 -29.68 -7.25 11.92
C TYR A 18 -30.79 -8.17 11.40
N ASP A 19 -31.85 -8.36 12.18
CA ASP A 19 -33.00 -9.19 11.82
C ASP A 19 -33.89 -8.56 10.74
N SER A 20 -33.80 -7.25 10.51
CA SER A 20 -34.47 -6.61 9.36
C SER A 20 -33.73 -6.80 8.04
N LEU A 21 -32.47 -7.27 8.07
CA LEU A 21 -31.67 -7.47 6.86
C LEU A 21 -32.07 -8.73 6.10
N SER A 22 -31.96 -8.66 4.77
CA SER A 22 -32.11 -9.82 3.91
C SER A 22 -31.01 -10.87 4.18
N PRO A 23 -31.23 -12.15 3.84
CA PRO A 23 -30.21 -13.19 4.00
C PRO A 23 -28.87 -12.86 3.30
N ILE A 24 -28.94 -12.22 2.12
CA ILE A 24 -27.75 -11.80 1.36
C ILE A 24 -26.98 -10.73 2.14
N ALA A 25 -27.66 -9.73 2.68
CA ALA A 25 -27.05 -8.66 3.47
C ALA A 25 -26.35 -9.21 4.73
N ARG A 26 -26.99 -10.14 5.45
CA ARG A 26 -26.38 -10.80 6.61
C ARG A 26 -25.14 -11.60 6.22
N LEU A 27 -25.16 -12.27 5.07
CA LEU A 27 -23.99 -13.00 4.55
C LEU A 27 -22.83 -12.06 4.21
N MET A 28 -23.11 -10.88 3.64
CA MET A 28 -22.08 -9.87 3.36
C MET A 28 -21.44 -9.33 4.64
N ILE A 29 -22.25 -9.03 5.66
CA ILE A 29 -21.77 -8.64 6.99
C ILE A 29 -20.89 -9.74 7.57
N GLN A 30 -21.32 -11.00 7.49
CA GLN A 30 -20.52 -12.12 8.01
C GLN A 30 -19.18 -12.24 7.28
N ARG A 31 -19.15 -12.07 5.95
CA ARG A 31 -17.91 -12.10 5.16
C ARG A 31 -16.93 -11.01 5.55
N GLU A 32 -17.44 -9.80 5.81
CA GLU A 32 -16.61 -8.67 6.22
C GLU A 32 -16.16 -8.78 7.68
N PHE A 33 -17.01 -9.28 8.57
CA PHE A 33 -16.69 -9.47 9.98
C PHE A 33 -15.70 -10.61 10.21
N ILE A 34 -15.86 -11.74 9.51
CA ILE A 34 -14.83 -12.79 9.46
C ILE A 34 -13.57 -12.28 8.74
N GLY A 35 -13.68 -11.13 8.05
CA GLY A 35 -12.55 -10.42 7.46
C GLY A 35 -11.80 -11.26 6.47
N VAL A 36 -12.50 -12.15 5.72
CA VAL A 36 -11.91 -13.19 4.85
C VAL A 36 -10.50 -13.57 5.32
N SER A 37 -10.38 -13.98 6.58
CA SER A 37 -9.12 -14.25 7.26
C SER A 37 -8.21 -15.04 6.34
N TYR A 38 -7.26 -14.38 5.71
CA TYR A 38 -6.62 -14.87 4.49
C TYR A 38 -5.75 -16.10 4.80
N LEU A 39 -5.15 -16.12 5.98
CA LEU A 39 -4.52 -17.32 6.57
C LEU A 39 -5.51 -18.47 6.86
N HIS A 40 -6.72 -18.15 7.32
CA HIS A 40 -7.70 -19.14 7.80
C HIS A 40 -8.60 -19.66 6.69
N ARG A 41 -8.87 -18.93 5.61
CA ARG A 41 -9.49 -19.52 4.41
C ARG A 41 -8.61 -20.67 3.91
N PHE A 42 -7.29 -20.47 3.87
CA PHE A 42 -6.37 -21.53 3.46
C PHE A 42 -6.20 -22.64 4.50
N TYR A 43 -6.06 -22.33 5.79
CA TYR A 43 -5.89 -23.38 6.82
C TYR A 43 -7.17 -24.19 7.04
N LEU A 44 -8.33 -23.52 7.10
CA LEU A 44 -9.64 -24.17 7.22
C LEU A 44 -9.96 -24.96 5.93
N LEU A 45 -9.84 -24.39 4.73
CA LEU A 45 -10.11 -25.15 3.49
C LEU A 45 -9.16 -26.34 3.28
N LYS A 46 -7.88 -26.22 3.69
CA LYS A 46 -6.89 -27.32 3.57
C LYS A 46 -7.13 -28.44 4.59
N THR A 47 -7.70 -28.14 5.76
CA THR A 47 -8.16 -29.16 6.73
C THR A 47 -9.59 -29.65 6.45
N GLN A 48 -10.41 -28.89 5.72
CA GLN A 48 -11.83 -29.17 5.43
C GLN A 48 -12.10 -29.99 4.18
N LYS A 49 -11.08 -30.32 3.37
CA LYS A 49 -11.21 -31.48 2.44
C LYS A 49 -11.55 -32.78 3.19
N ALA A 50 -11.52 -32.78 4.53
CA ALA A 50 -11.84 -33.95 5.34
C ALA A 50 -13.33 -34.13 5.70
N LYS A 51 -14.09 -33.21 6.33
CA LYS A 51 -15.33 -33.63 7.08
C LYS A 51 -16.48 -32.61 7.38
N GLY A 52 -16.82 -31.58 6.58
CA GLY A 52 -17.80 -30.56 7.04
C GLY A 52 -18.75 -29.87 6.03
N ASN A 53 -19.90 -29.40 6.52
CA ASN A 53 -20.92 -28.63 5.81
C ASN A 53 -20.64 -27.11 6.02
N PHE A 54 -20.33 -26.35 4.96
CA PHE A 54 -19.86 -24.94 4.97
C PHE A 54 -20.59 -23.96 5.94
N ARG A 55 -21.84 -24.28 6.30
CA ARG A 55 -22.68 -23.48 7.21
C ARG A 55 -22.25 -23.52 8.68
N SER A 56 -21.90 -24.70 9.22
CA SER A 56 -21.46 -24.82 10.63
C SER A 56 -20.11 -24.13 10.84
N GLU A 57 -19.30 -24.07 9.80
CA GLU A 57 -17.98 -23.47 9.79
C GLU A 57 -18.03 -21.94 9.88
N GLN A 58 -19.01 -21.28 9.26
CA GLN A 58 -19.17 -19.82 9.39
C GLN A 58 -19.56 -19.40 10.81
N LEU A 59 -20.41 -20.18 11.47
CA LEU A 59 -20.78 -19.94 12.87
C LEU A 59 -19.59 -20.19 13.80
N ALA A 60 -18.85 -21.28 13.59
CA ALA A 60 -17.65 -21.60 14.35
C ALA A 60 -16.55 -20.55 14.16
N ALA A 61 -16.31 -20.09 12.93
CA ALA A 61 -15.36 -19.02 12.63
C ALA A 61 -15.80 -17.69 13.27
N GLY A 62 -17.09 -17.35 13.20
CA GLY A 62 -17.63 -16.17 13.88
C GLY A 62 -17.41 -16.24 15.39
N ASN A 63 -17.69 -17.38 16.03
CA ASN A 63 -17.46 -17.58 17.47
C ASN A 63 -15.97 -17.54 17.85
N PHE A 64 -15.08 -18.03 16.98
CA PHE A 64 -13.63 -17.98 17.18
C PHE A 64 -13.13 -16.53 17.13
N ILE A 65 -13.52 -15.78 16.09
CA ILE A 65 -13.09 -14.41 15.83
C ILE A 65 -13.72 -13.40 16.80
N HIS A 66 -14.94 -13.67 17.28
CA HIS A 66 -15.68 -12.84 18.24
C HIS A 66 -14.83 -12.36 19.44
N ARG A 67 -14.08 -13.28 20.05
CA ARG A 67 -13.22 -12.93 21.20
C ARG A 67 -12.01 -12.09 20.80
N LYS A 68 -11.50 -12.26 19.59
CA LYS A 68 -10.36 -11.50 19.06
C LYS A 68 -10.77 -10.08 18.66
N LEU A 69 -11.94 -9.91 18.04
CA LEU A 69 -12.41 -8.63 17.49
C LEU A 69 -13.24 -7.79 18.48
N THR A 70 -12.72 -7.69 19.71
CA THR A 70 -13.25 -6.80 20.75
C THR A 70 -12.11 -5.96 21.31
N ILE A 71 -12.17 -4.64 21.13
CA ILE A 71 -11.15 -3.72 21.63
C ILE A 71 -11.13 -3.76 23.17
N SER A 72 -9.94 -3.87 23.77
CA SER A 72 -9.79 -3.90 25.24
C SER A 72 -10.42 -2.68 25.93
N ARG A 73 -11.01 -2.89 27.11
CA ARG A 73 -11.56 -1.79 27.93
C ARG A 73 -10.49 -0.76 28.29
N LEU A 74 -9.25 -1.20 28.52
CA LEU A 74 -8.14 -0.31 28.88
C LEU A 74 -7.85 0.70 27.76
N HIS A 75 -7.71 0.23 26.52
CA HIS A 75 -7.52 1.11 25.37
C HIS A 75 -8.75 2.00 25.15
N TRP A 76 -9.95 1.47 25.40
CA TRP A 76 -11.21 2.20 25.25
C TRP A 76 -11.37 3.44 26.15
N LEU A 77 -10.61 3.52 27.24
CA LEU A 77 -10.59 4.68 28.13
C LEU A 77 -9.88 5.88 27.49
N ASN A 78 -8.91 5.65 26.60
CA ASN A 78 -8.25 6.71 25.85
C ASN A 78 -9.07 7.07 24.61
N LYS A 79 -9.98 8.04 24.76
CA LYS A 79 -10.94 8.42 23.71
C LYS A 79 -10.30 8.97 22.45
N GLU A 80 -9.20 9.72 22.58
CA GLU A 80 -8.48 10.25 21.44
C GLU A 80 -7.84 9.12 20.61
N LEU A 81 -7.11 8.22 21.27
CA LEU A 81 -6.50 7.06 20.64
C LEU A 81 -7.55 6.19 19.92
N VAL A 82 -8.67 5.91 20.61
CA VAL A 82 -9.78 5.13 20.07
C VAL A 82 -10.38 5.81 18.85
N THR A 83 -10.62 7.13 18.91
CA THR A 83 -11.20 7.90 17.80
C THR A 83 -10.33 7.79 16.56
N ASN A 84 -9.02 7.96 16.69
CA ASN A 84 -8.08 7.88 15.56
C ASN A 84 -8.07 6.50 14.91
N HIS A 85 -8.06 5.43 15.71
CA HIS A 85 -8.09 4.06 15.18
C HIS A 85 -9.44 3.70 14.57
N LEU A 86 -10.55 4.17 15.16
CA LEU A 86 -11.90 3.94 14.61
C LEU A 86 -12.08 4.58 13.23
N LYS A 87 -11.44 5.73 12.93
CA LYS A 87 -11.45 6.32 11.58
C LYS A 87 -10.91 5.34 10.53
N ILE A 88 -9.77 4.73 10.80
CA ILE A 88 -9.19 3.69 9.92
C ILE A 88 -10.13 2.49 9.85
N ILE A 89 -10.63 2.01 11.00
CA ILE A 89 -11.46 0.80 11.06
C ILE A 89 -12.75 0.95 10.23
N PHE A 90 -13.51 2.03 10.46
CA PHE A 90 -14.76 2.27 9.73
C PHE A 90 -14.51 2.51 8.24
N ARG A 91 -13.45 3.23 7.87
CA ARG A 91 -13.12 3.48 6.46
C ARG A 91 -12.79 2.18 5.72
N HIS A 92 -12.03 1.28 6.34
CA HIS A 92 -11.72 -0.03 5.74
C HIS A 92 -12.93 -0.95 5.63
N TYR A 93 -13.82 -0.96 6.62
CA TYR A 93 -15.06 -1.71 6.49
C TYR A 93 -15.99 -1.14 5.43
N LEU A 94 -16.06 0.18 5.29
CA LEU A 94 -16.79 0.82 4.21
C LEU A 94 -16.24 0.39 2.85
N PHE A 95 -14.91 0.48 2.68
CA PHE A 95 -14.20 0.01 1.50
C PHE A 95 -14.54 -1.44 1.17
N GLY A 96 -14.45 -2.34 2.16
CA GLY A 96 -14.76 -3.76 1.97
C GLY A 96 -16.20 -4.01 1.51
N PHE A 97 -17.19 -3.31 2.05
CA PHE A 97 -18.57 -3.46 1.60
C PHE A 97 -18.81 -2.94 0.19
N LEU A 98 -18.26 -1.78 -0.15
CA LEU A 98 -18.37 -1.23 -1.49
C LEU A 98 -17.69 -2.15 -2.52
N VAL A 99 -16.54 -2.77 -2.19
CA VAL A 99 -15.92 -3.82 -3.00
C VAL A 99 -16.85 -5.02 -3.16
N GLN A 100 -17.49 -5.49 -2.10
CA GLN A 100 -18.44 -6.61 -2.19
C GLN A 100 -19.66 -6.29 -3.06
N PHE A 101 -20.15 -5.03 -3.08
CA PHE A 101 -21.21 -4.61 -3.99
C PHE A 101 -20.70 -4.57 -5.44
N ALA A 102 -19.62 -3.84 -5.69
CA ALA A 102 -19.01 -3.66 -7.01
C ALA A 102 -18.54 -4.97 -7.66
N SER A 103 -18.17 -5.98 -6.86
CA SER A 103 -17.70 -7.29 -7.35
C SER A 103 -18.83 -8.24 -7.75
N ARG A 104 -20.11 -7.87 -7.58
CA ARG A 104 -21.22 -8.74 -7.97
C ARG A 104 -21.22 -8.96 -9.48
N LYS A 105 -21.65 -10.15 -9.90
CA LYS A 105 -21.71 -10.51 -11.32
C LYS A 105 -22.61 -9.51 -12.06
N HIS A 106 -22.10 -8.95 -13.16
CA HIS A 106 -22.78 -7.94 -13.98
C HIS A 106 -23.02 -6.58 -13.29
N GLU A 107 -22.44 -6.34 -12.11
CA GLU A 107 -22.59 -5.05 -11.43
C GLU A 107 -21.85 -3.95 -12.20
N LEU A 108 -20.53 -4.11 -12.35
CA LEU A 108 -19.67 -3.18 -13.08
C LEU A 108 -18.96 -3.88 -14.24
N SER A 109 -18.73 -3.14 -15.32
CA SER A 109 -17.80 -3.54 -16.38
C SER A 109 -16.38 -3.19 -15.94
N LEU A 110 -15.72 -4.14 -15.27
CA LEU A 110 -14.37 -3.99 -14.75
C LEU A 110 -13.32 -4.47 -15.76
N LEU A 111 -12.15 -3.84 -15.72
CA LEU A 111 -10.97 -4.37 -16.39
C LEU A 111 -10.67 -5.80 -15.90
N LYS A 112 -10.30 -6.68 -16.83
CA LYS A 112 -9.90 -8.04 -16.46
C LYS A 112 -8.58 -8.00 -15.66
N PRO A 113 -8.48 -8.71 -14.53
CA PRO A 113 -7.22 -8.79 -13.79
C PRO A 113 -6.16 -9.53 -14.61
N SER A 114 -4.88 -9.19 -14.39
CA SER A 114 -3.76 -9.91 -15.00
C SER A 114 -3.68 -11.35 -14.46
N PRO A 115 -3.48 -12.39 -15.30
CA PRO A 115 -3.63 -13.80 -14.89
C PRO A 115 -2.79 -14.28 -13.70
N SER A 116 -1.61 -13.69 -13.48
CA SER A 116 -0.68 -14.06 -12.39
C SER A 116 -0.70 -13.09 -11.20
N CYS A 117 -1.64 -12.15 -11.20
CA CYS A 117 -1.76 -11.07 -10.22
C CYS A 117 -3.04 -11.23 -9.36
N TYR A 118 -3.20 -10.35 -8.38
CA TYR A 118 -4.37 -10.34 -7.52
C TYR A 118 -5.65 -10.00 -8.30
N TRP A 119 -6.63 -10.90 -8.22
CA TRP A 119 -7.85 -10.79 -9.02
C TRP A 119 -8.79 -9.66 -8.59
N GLU A 120 -8.70 -9.19 -7.35
CA GLU A 120 -9.52 -8.07 -6.86
C GLU A 120 -8.88 -6.69 -7.13
N THR A 121 -7.68 -6.63 -7.70
CA THR A 121 -7.00 -5.35 -8.00
C THR A 121 -7.89 -4.37 -8.77
N PRO A 122 -8.59 -4.75 -9.86
CA PRO A 122 -9.43 -3.80 -10.60
C PRO A 122 -10.56 -3.21 -9.75
N VAL A 123 -11.29 -4.05 -9.00
CA VAL A 123 -12.42 -3.57 -8.18
C VAL A 123 -11.93 -2.77 -6.97
N ASN A 124 -10.82 -3.16 -6.36
CA ASN A 124 -10.20 -2.42 -5.26
C ASN A 124 -9.80 -1.02 -5.71
N LEU A 125 -9.20 -0.90 -6.90
CA LEU A 125 -8.85 0.40 -7.47
C LEU A 125 -10.09 1.26 -7.72
N VAL A 126 -11.11 0.71 -8.38
CA VAL A 126 -12.35 1.46 -8.70
C VAL A 126 -13.02 1.98 -7.43
N VAL A 127 -13.17 1.14 -6.41
CA VAL A 127 -13.84 1.53 -5.17
C VAL A 127 -13.01 2.52 -4.38
N MET A 128 -11.69 2.32 -4.29
CA MET A 128 -10.80 3.25 -3.61
C MET A 128 -10.82 4.61 -4.29
N ARG A 129 -10.80 4.60 -5.63
CA ARG A 129 -10.95 5.82 -6.42
C ARG A 129 -12.24 6.52 -6.04
N TRP A 130 -13.37 5.83 -6.18
CA TRP A 130 -14.68 6.38 -5.88
C TRP A 130 -14.76 6.98 -4.47
N LEU A 131 -14.25 6.27 -3.46
CA LEU A 131 -14.22 6.75 -2.07
C LEU A 131 -13.47 8.06 -1.92
N ASN A 132 -12.31 8.20 -2.57
CA ASN A 132 -11.49 9.42 -2.51
C ASN A 132 -12.14 10.61 -3.22
N ARG A 133 -12.93 10.42 -4.30
CA ARG A 133 -13.66 11.52 -4.95
C ARG A 133 -14.93 11.92 -4.18
N HIS A 134 -15.52 10.98 -3.44
CA HIS A 134 -16.83 11.15 -2.81
C HIS A 134 -16.75 11.19 -1.28
N THR A 135 -15.66 11.73 -0.72
CA THR A 135 -15.43 11.86 0.74
C THR A 135 -16.61 12.49 1.47
N HIS A 136 -17.21 13.53 0.88
CA HIS A 136 -18.37 14.24 1.40
C HIS A 136 -19.61 13.35 1.63
N LEU A 137 -19.75 12.21 0.93
CA LEU A 137 -20.89 11.30 1.10
C LEU A 137 -20.78 10.42 2.34
N TRP A 138 -19.57 10.17 2.84
CA TRP A 138 -19.33 9.16 3.87
C TRP A 138 -18.57 9.64 5.09
N GLU A 139 -17.76 10.70 4.99
CA GLU A 139 -16.89 11.12 6.09
C GLU A 139 -17.70 11.55 7.33
N THR A 140 -18.70 12.42 7.15
CA THR A 140 -19.60 12.85 8.23
C THR A 140 -20.43 11.68 8.79
N GLU A 141 -20.80 10.71 7.95
CA GLU A 141 -21.54 9.53 8.42
C GLU A 141 -20.64 8.62 9.28
N ILE A 142 -19.36 8.46 8.92
CA ILE A 142 -18.37 7.75 9.75
C ILE A 142 -18.17 8.48 11.08
N GLU A 143 -18.03 9.80 11.08
CA GLU A 143 -17.88 10.58 12.33
C GLU A 143 -19.06 10.37 13.28
N LYS A 144 -20.29 10.42 12.77
CA LYS A 144 -21.50 10.10 13.56
C LYS A 144 -21.47 8.67 14.11
N LEU A 145 -21.02 7.70 13.31
CA LEU A 145 -20.90 6.31 13.78
C LEU A 145 -19.85 6.17 14.88
N ILE A 146 -18.71 6.87 14.76
CA ILE A 146 -17.65 6.90 15.77
C ILE A 146 -18.19 7.48 17.09
N GLU A 147 -18.86 8.63 17.03
CA GLU A 147 -19.49 9.26 18.19
C GLU A 147 -20.53 8.33 18.84
N GLN A 148 -21.36 7.68 18.02
CA GLN A 148 -22.36 6.73 18.50
C GLN A 148 -21.73 5.54 19.23
N VAL A 149 -20.68 4.93 18.69
CA VAL A 149 -20.07 3.75 19.34
C VAL A 149 -19.29 4.13 20.59
N ILE A 150 -18.64 5.30 20.59
CA ILE A 150 -17.93 5.82 21.77
C ILE A 150 -18.91 6.11 22.90
N SER A 151 -19.99 6.86 22.64
CA SER A 151 -21.00 7.24 23.65
C SER A 151 -21.68 6.01 24.25
N LYS A 152 -21.99 5.01 23.42
CA LYS A 152 -22.60 3.73 23.87
C LYS A 152 -21.58 2.69 24.36
N SER A 153 -20.30 3.03 24.39
CA SER A 153 -19.20 2.12 24.78
C SER A 153 -19.21 0.77 24.05
N ILE A 154 -19.55 0.79 22.76
CA ILE A 154 -19.60 -0.38 21.89
C ILE A 154 -18.18 -0.65 21.39
N ARG A 155 -17.57 -1.75 21.83
CA ARG A 155 -16.16 -2.11 21.53
C ARG A 155 -16.00 -3.18 20.45
N HIS A 156 -17.12 -3.69 19.93
CA HIS A 156 -17.15 -4.95 19.20
C HIS A 156 -17.26 -4.72 17.69
N HIS A 157 -16.31 -5.25 16.92
CA HIS A 157 -16.22 -4.95 15.48
C HIS A 157 -17.43 -5.41 14.67
N PHE A 158 -18.11 -6.50 15.06
CA PHE A 158 -19.36 -6.92 14.39
C PHE A 158 -20.39 -5.81 14.34
N ILE A 159 -20.50 -5.00 15.40
CA ILE A 159 -21.44 -3.89 15.44
C ILE A 159 -20.97 -2.76 14.52
N TYR A 160 -19.66 -2.52 14.42
CA TYR A 160 -19.11 -1.54 13.47
C TYR A 160 -19.43 -1.95 12.02
N VAL A 161 -19.21 -3.22 11.70
CA VAL A 161 -19.52 -3.82 10.40
C VAL A 161 -21.03 -3.73 10.09
N LEU A 162 -21.91 -4.01 11.07
CA LEU A 162 -23.35 -3.85 10.90
C LEU A 162 -23.77 -2.40 10.62
N LEU A 163 -23.17 -1.45 11.33
CA LEU A 163 -23.47 -0.02 11.20
C LEU A 163 -22.99 0.54 9.85
N ILE A 164 -21.73 0.26 9.50
CA ILE A 164 -21.14 0.77 8.27
C ILE A 164 -21.75 0.13 7.02
N PHE A 165 -22.30 -1.09 7.13
CA PHE A 165 -23.09 -1.69 6.07
C PHE A 165 -24.32 -0.84 5.68
N GLN A 166 -24.97 -0.18 6.64
CA GLN A 166 -26.11 0.70 6.35
C GLN A 166 -25.64 1.93 5.56
N VAL A 167 -24.52 2.52 5.95
CA VAL A 167 -23.90 3.64 5.23
C VAL A 167 -23.52 3.21 3.82
N ALA A 168 -22.82 2.08 3.68
CA ALA A 168 -22.42 1.53 2.39
C ALA A 168 -23.62 1.34 1.45
N ARG A 169 -24.72 0.76 1.95
CA ARG A 169 -25.96 0.58 1.17
C ARG A 169 -26.60 1.90 0.73
N LYS A 170 -26.55 2.91 1.58
CA LYS A 170 -27.13 4.24 1.33
C LYS A 170 -26.34 5.00 0.26
N ILE A 171 -25.01 4.90 0.31
CA ILE A 171 -24.14 5.71 -0.57
C ILE A 171 -23.75 4.99 -1.86
N TYR A 172 -23.90 3.67 -1.94
CA TYR A 172 -23.53 2.91 -3.13
C TYR A 172 -24.36 3.37 -4.33
N ASN A 173 -23.66 3.85 -5.36
CA ASN A 173 -24.25 4.28 -6.62
C ASN A 173 -23.51 3.59 -7.77
N ARG A 174 -24.23 2.75 -8.53
CA ARG A 174 -23.67 1.95 -9.62
C ARG A 174 -23.12 2.80 -10.76
N GLU A 175 -23.83 3.86 -11.14
CA GLU A 175 -23.48 4.71 -12.28
C GLU A 175 -22.15 5.43 -12.05
N THR A 176 -22.04 6.16 -10.93
CA THR A 176 -20.78 6.85 -10.56
C THR A 176 -19.60 5.90 -10.32
N MET A 177 -19.86 4.66 -9.88
CA MET A 177 -18.81 3.63 -9.81
C MET A 177 -18.41 3.08 -11.17
N GLN A 178 -19.36 2.98 -12.12
CA GLN A 178 -19.07 2.61 -13.49
C GLN A 178 -18.21 3.68 -14.18
N ASP A 179 -18.47 4.96 -13.94
CA ASP A 179 -17.64 6.05 -14.47
C ASP A 179 -16.17 5.93 -14.01
N GLU A 180 -15.95 5.54 -12.74
CA GLU A 180 -14.60 5.27 -12.24
C GLU A 180 -13.98 4.01 -12.88
N ALA A 181 -14.76 2.97 -13.14
CA ALA A 181 -14.30 1.77 -13.85
C ALA A 181 -13.91 2.07 -15.31
N ASP A 182 -14.70 2.90 -15.99
CA ASP A 182 -14.44 3.35 -17.35
C ASP A 182 -13.18 4.24 -17.39
N THR A 183 -13.03 5.12 -16.40
CA THR A 183 -11.81 5.95 -16.25
C THR A 183 -10.56 5.09 -16.02
N VAL A 184 -10.63 4.09 -15.14
CA VAL A 184 -9.51 3.16 -14.91
C VAL A 184 -9.14 2.43 -16.19
N THR A 185 -10.14 1.98 -16.96
CA THR A 185 -9.94 1.30 -18.23
C THR A 185 -9.29 2.21 -19.26
N ALA A 186 -9.77 3.46 -19.40
CA ALA A 186 -9.23 4.44 -20.34
C ALA A 186 -7.79 4.85 -20.01
N MET A 187 -7.40 4.85 -18.74
CA MET A 187 -6.05 5.18 -18.29
C MET A 187 -5.07 4.00 -18.29
N SER A 188 -5.55 2.78 -18.56
CA SER A 188 -4.72 1.56 -18.50
C SER A 188 -3.60 1.56 -19.56
N ILE A 189 -2.43 1.05 -19.19
CA ILE A 189 -1.33 0.75 -20.11
C ILE A 189 -0.91 -0.70 -19.87
N PRO A 190 -1.57 -1.67 -20.53
CA PRO A 190 -1.32 -3.07 -20.28
C PRO A 190 0.15 -3.44 -20.45
N GLY A 191 0.69 -4.14 -19.46
CA GLY A 191 2.03 -4.75 -19.50
C GLY A 191 1.95 -6.26 -19.28
N VAL A 192 3.09 -6.95 -19.37
CA VAL A 192 3.18 -8.41 -19.19
C VAL A 192 3.89 -8.84 -17.92
N THR A 193 4.83 -8.03 -17.45
CA THR A 193 5.62 -8.34 -16.26
C THR A 193 4.87 -7.96 -14.97
N PRO A 194 4.63 -8.90 -14.04
CA PRO A 194 3.99 -8.63 -12.76
C PRO A 194 4.74 -7.62 -11.89
N ILE A 195 3.95 -6.74 -11.27
CA ILE A 195 4.39 -5.62 -10.42
C ILE A 195 3.69 -5.77 -9.07
N GLY A 196 4.48 -5.69 -8.01
CA GLY A 196 4.05 -5.59 -6.64
C GLY A 196 4.43 -4.23 -6.03
N VAL A 197 3.62 -3.75 -5.10
CA VAL A 197 3.79 -2.47 -4.43
C VAL A 197 3.73 -2.67 -2.92
N GLU A 198 4.73 -2.17 -2.20
CA GLU A 198 4.73 -2.08 -0.73
C GLU A 198 4.87 -0.60 -0.36
N MET A 199 3.99 -0.09 0.50
CA MET A 199 3.92 1.34 0.85
C MET A 199 4.01 1.53 2.35
N GLU A 200 4.96 2.31 2.82
CA GLU A 200 5.16 2.60 4.23
C GLU A 200 4.66 4.01 4.58
N PHE A 201 3.99 4.11 5.73
CA PHE A 201 3.42 5.33 6.28
C PHE A 201 3.87 5.54 7.72
N SER A 202 4.21 6.78 8.08
CA SER A 202 4.55 7.16 9.46
C SER A 202 4.53 8.68 9.66
N ASN A 203 3.92 9.11 10.76
CA ASN A 203 3.96 10.51 11.20
C ASN A 203 5.30 10.92 11.82
N LEU A 204 6.11 9.94 12.25
CA LEU A 204 7.45 10.14 12.82
C LEU A 204 8.56 10.06 11.76
N GLY A 205 8.22 9.74 10.50
CA GLY A 205 9.20 9.46 9.45
C GLY A 205 10.17 8.36 9.89
N ARG A 206 11.47 8.51 9.57
CA ARG A 206 12.51 7.52 9.89
C ARG A 206 12.58 7.13 11.37
N ARG A 207 12.11 8.01 12.26
CA ARG A 207 12.14 7.79 13.72
C ARG A 207 11.18 6.68 14.16
N ALA A 208 10.23 6.27 13.32
CA ALA A 208 9.30 5.18 13.67
C ALA A 208 9.99 3.84 14.00
N VAL A 209 11.18 3.59 13.47
CA VAL A 209 11.96 2.37 13.74
C VAL A 209 13.21 2.65 14.58
N ASP A 210 13.42 3.90 14.98
CA ASP A 210 14.57 4.31 15.78
C ASP A 210 14.26 4.12 17.28
N LYS A 211 15.04 3.26 17.93
CA LYS A 211 14.90 2.94 19.35
C LYS A 211 15.24 4.10 20.28
N SER A 212 15.99 5.09 19.78
CA SER A 212 16.32 6.29 20.51
C SER A 212 15.23 7.36 20.44
N THR A 213 14.14 7.10 19.71
CA THR A 213 13.04 8.05 19.57
C THR A 213 12.47 8.44 20.94
N PRO A 214 12.47 9.74 21.28
CA PRO A 214 11.93 10.22 22.53
C PRO A 214 10.47 9.82 22.76
N SER A 215 10.15 9.39 23.98
CA SER A 215 8.80 8.93 24.35
C SER A 215 7.73 10.02 24.18
N ASN A 216 8.09 11.29 24.34
CA ASN A 216 7.19 12.42 24.12
C ASN A 216 6.77 12.55 22.64
N LEU A 217 7.67 12.26 21.69
CA LEU A 217 7.33 12.26 20.26
C LEU A 217 6.37 11.13 19.92
N ILE A 218 6.62 9.93 20.45
CA ILE A 218 5.71 8.78 20.31
C ILE A 218 4.36 9.14 20.94
N SER A 219 4.34 9.79 22.11
CA SER A 219 3.09 10.15 22.76
C SER A 219 2.29 11.22 22.03
N ASN A 220 2.95 12.08 21.27
CA ASN A 220 2.29 13.14 20.51
C ASN A 220 1.78 12.66 19.14
N ASP A 221 2.22 11.49 18.67
CA ASP A 221 1.65 10.86 17.48
C ASP A 221 0.22 10.34 17.79
N PRO A 222 -0.81 10.73 17.00
CA PRO A 222 -2.19 10.28 17.16
C PRO A 222 -2.38 8.74 17.18
N PHE A 223 -1.42 8.01 16.60
CA PHE A 223 -1.41 6.54 16.52
C PHE A 223 -0.36 5.88 17.42
N ARG A 224 0.39 6.66 18.22
CA ARG A 224 1.43 6.17 19.12
C ARG A 224 2.44 5.26 18.41
N ASN A 225 2.94 5.70 17.26
CA ASN A 225 3.84 4.95 16.38
C ASN A 225 3.27 3.58 15.95
N LEU A 226 1.94 3.44 15.89
CA LEU A 226 1.26 2.18 15.60
C LEU A 226 1.54 1.06 16.62
N GLU A 227 1.96 1.41 17.84
CA GLU A 227 2.16 0.45 18.94
C GLU A 227 0.91 -0.41 19.19
N TYR A 228 -0.28 0.20 19.07
CA TYR A 228 -1.56 -0.46 19.33
C TYR A 228 -2.18 -1.15 18.11
N TYR A 229 -1.44 -1.33 17.01
CA TYR A 229 -1.93 -1.93 15.77
C TYR A 229 -2.73 -3.24 15.98
N SER A 230 -2.13 -4.23 16.65
CA SER A 230 -2.80 -5.50 16.95
C SER A 230 -3.86 -5.39 18.06
N SER A 231 -3.72 -4.40 18.94
CA SER A 231 -4.68 -4.13 20.02
C SER A 231 -6.01 -3.57 19.51
N PHE A 232 -6.00 -2.94 18.33
CA PHE A 232 -7.17 -2.52 17.56
C PHE A 232 -7.51 -3.48 16.41
N GLN A 233 -6.81 -4.63 16.34
CA GLN A 233 -7.00 -5.68 15.33
C GLN A 233 -6.90 -5.15 13.90
N LEU A 234 -6.03 -4.16 13.65
CA LEU A 234 -5.90 -3.55 12.34
C LEU A 234 -5.42 -4.55 11.28
N GLU A 235 -4.74 -5.65 11.66
CA GLU A 235 -4.39 -6.73 10.73
C GLU A 235 -5.61 -7.43 10.12
N GLU A 236 -6.70 -7.51 10.88
CA GLU A 236 -7.94 -8.14 10.42
C GLU A 236 -8.82 -7.15 9.64
N VAL A 237 -8.59 -5.85 9.82
CA VAL A 237 -9.40 -4.80 9.21
C VAL A 237 -8.79 -4.33 7.88
N THR A 238 -7.46 -4.26 7.82
CA THR A 238 -6.72 -3.70 6.68
C THR A 238 -6.20 -4.76 5.70
N TRP A 239 -6.64 -6.01 5.87
CA TRP A 239 -6.16 -7.18 5.13
C TRP A 239 -6.27 -7.05 3.59
N ARG A 240 -7.28 -6.33 3.08
CA ARG A 240 -7.52 -6.15 1.64
C ARG A 240 -6.37 -5.45 0.92
N LEU A 241 -5.64 -4.62 1.66
CA LEU A 241 -4.47 -3.88 1.20
C LEU A 241 -3.18 -4.45 1.80
N GLY A 242 -3.24 -5.63 2.42
CA GLY A 242 -2.10 -6.31 3.03
C GLY A 242 -1.50 -5.54 4.20
N GLY A 243 -2.35 -4.94 5.05
CA GLY A 243 -1.87 -4.09 6.13
C GLY A 243 -1.05 -4.83 7.20
N TYR A 244 0.08 -4.25 7.60
CA TYR A 244 0.86 -4.70 8.77
C TYR A 244 1.72 -3.57 9.35
N VAL A 245 2.44 -3.84 10.44
CA VAL A 245 3.44 -2.93 11.00
C VAL A 245 4.83 -3.50 10.77
N ASP A 246 5.66 -2.78 10.03
CA ASP A 246 7.09 -3.10 9.88
C ASP A 246 7.91 -2.40 10.97
N THR A 247 8.52 -3.20 11.84
CA THR A 247 9.37 -2.73 12.94
C THR A 247 10.85 -2.73 12.59
N HIS A 248 11.24 -3.24 11.42
CA HIS A 248 12.63 -3.51 11.00
C HIS A 248 13.44 -4.40 11.97
N GLU A 249 12.82 -4.99 13.00
CA GLU A 249 13.48 -5.89 13.95
C GLU A 249 13.55 -7.33 13.41
N HIS A 250 14.75 -7.77 13.05
CA HIS A 250 15.00 -9.15 12.66
C HIS A 250 15.30 -10.00 13.91
N GLY A 251 14.49 -11.03 14.19
CA GLY A 251 14.84 -12.09 15.14
C GLY A 251 14.11 -12.13 16.49
N ARG A 252 13.16 -11.21 16.76
CA ARG A 252 12.34 -11.27 18.00
C ARG A 252 10.93 -11.77 17.72
N ARG A 253 10.78 -13.09 17.57
CA ARG A 253 9.46 -13.71 17.55
C ARG A 253 8.90 -13.79 18.98
N LEU A 254 7.66 -13.33 19.13
CA LEU A 254 6.65 -13.63 20.15
C LEU A 254 6.43 -12.75 21.40
N LEU A 255 7.40 -12.03 21.99
CA LEU A 255 7.15 -11.40 23.31
C LEU A 255 7.33 -9.87 23.42
N THR A 256 7.97 -9.20 22.45
CA THR A 256 8.36 -7.78 22.60
C THR A 256 8.02 -6.88 21.41
N LEU A 257 7.47 -7.43 20.31
CA LEU A 257 7.13 -6.68 19.09
C LEU A 257 6.05 -5.59 19.33
N SER A 258 5.27 -5.68 20.41
CA SER A 258 4.13 -4.78 20.62
C SER A 258 4.46 -3.45 21.30
N ARG A 259 5.70 -3.19 21.73
CA ARG A 259 6.01 -1.99 22.55
C ARG A 259 6.61 -0.82 21.79
N TYR A 260 7.16 -1.05 20.60
CA TYR A 260 7.96 -0.02 19.92
C TYR A 260 7.25 0.58 18.70
N GLY A 261 6.24 -0.08 18.16
CA GLY A 261 5.56 0.39 16.95
C GLY A 261 6.46 0.27 15.71
N GLY A 262 6.08 0.96 14.63
CA GLY A 262 6.81 0.91 13.36
C GLY A 262 6.06 1.60 12.21
N PHE A 263 6.52 1.34 10.99
CA PHE A 263 5.82 1.82 9.79
C PHE A 263 4.51 1.08 9.62
N PHE A 264 3.42 1.81 9.43
CA PHE A 264 2.20 1.21 8.90
C PHE A 264 2.44 0.88 7.43
N GLU A 265 2.37 -0.38 7.03
CA GLU A 265 2.58 -0.79 5.64
C GLU A 265 1.28 -1.25 4.98
N TYR A 266 1.10 -0.89 3.70
CA TYR A 266 0.27 -1.65 2.76
C TYR A 266 1.13 -2.52 1.85
N SER A 267 0.97 -3.83 1.97
CA SER A 267 1.72 -4.83 1.23
C SER A 267 0.86 -5.44 0.12
N MET A 268 0.74 -4.75 -1.01
CA MET A 268 -0.01 -5.23 -2.18
C MET A 268 0.80 -6.24 -3.01
N VAL A 269 1.51 -7.12 -2.31
CA VAL A 269 2.39 -8.16 -2.86
C VAL A 269 2.31 -9.42 -2.02
N ARG A 270 2.21 -9.29 -0.70
CA ARG A 270 2.44 -10.40 0.22
C ARG A 270 1.14 -10.96 0.75
N VAL A 271 1.09 -12.28 0.67
CA VAL A 271 -0.06 -13.08 1.07
C VAL A 271 0.09 -13.58 2.50
N ASP A 272 1.33 -13.92 2.88
CA ASP A 272 1.64 -14.54 4.16
C ASP A 272 3.11 -14.25 4.52
N TYR A 273 3.31 -13.41 5.53
CA TYR A 273 4.64 -12.98 6.00
C TYR A 273 5.52 -14.16 6.44
N PRO A 274 5.03 -15.13 7.25
CA PRO A 274 5.82 -16.30 7.60
C PRO A 274 6.15 -17.27 6.46
N ARG A 275 5.44 -17.26 5.32
CA ARG A 275 5.57 -18.31 4.27
C ARG A 275 6.06 -17.83 2.90
N THR A 276 6.46 -16.57 2.76
CA THR A 276 7.01 -15.98 1.50
C THR A 276 6.10 -16.11 0.27
N TYR A 277 4.80 -16.30 0.48
CA TYR A 277 3.82 -16.29 -0.61
C TYR A 277 3.60 -14.87 -1.10
N THR A 278 3.56 -14.74 -2.43
CA THR A 278 3.27 -13.47 -3.07
C THR A 278 2.17 -13.60 -4.12
N LEU A 279 1.45 -12.50 -4.27
CA LEU A 279 0.44 -12.28 -5.28
C LEU A 279 0.65 -10.84 -5.77
N PRO A 280 1.37 -10.64 -6.89
CA PRO A 280 1.62 -9.31 -7.43
C PRO A 280 0.32 -8.53 -7.66
N LEU A 281 0.40 -7.21 -7.59
CA LEU A 281 -0.75 -6.32 -7.73
C LEU A 281 -1.32 -6.36 -9.16
N THR A 282 -0.47 -6.14 -10.17
CA THR A 282 -0.88 -5.96 -11.58
C THR A 282 0.31 -6.11 -12.53
N CYS A 283 0.09 -6.34 -13.82
CA CYS A 283 1.13 -6.17 -14.84
C CYS A 283 1.14 -4.77 -15.49
N ASP A 284 0.12 -3.95 -15.20
CA ASP A 284 -0.10 -2.62 -15.78
C ASP A 284 0.52 -1.50 -14.91
N PRO A 285 1.55 -0.78 -15.41
CA PRO A 285 2.18 0.31 -14.67
C PRO A 285 1.24 1.46 -14.30
N ALA A 286 0.20 1.74 -15.09
CA ALA A 286 -0.78 2.78 -14.83
C ALA A 286 -1.73 2.39 -13.69
N ILE A 287 -2.09 1.10 -13.60
CA ILE A 287 -2.89 0.59 -12.47
C ILE A 287 -2.08 0.65 -11.17
N ALA A 288 -0.80 0.25 -11.22
CA ALA A 288 0.08 0.32 -10.05
C ALA A 288 0.27 1.77 -9.57
N ASP A 289 0.48 2.71 -10.49
CA ASP A 289 0.54 4.14 -10.19
C ASP A 289 -0.73 4.66 -9.51
N GLN A 290 -1.90 4.36 -10.09
CA GLN A 290 -3.16 4.76 -9.52
C GLN A 290 -3.37 4.15 -8.13
N MET A 291 -3.11 2.86 -7.94
CA MET A 291 -3.20 2.22 -6.62
C MET A 291 -2.31 2.90 -5.57
N ILE A 292 -1.10 3.30 -5.93
CA ILE A 292 -0.19 4.05 -5.04
C ILE A 292 -0.81 5.39 -4.65
N LEU A 293 -1.25 6.19 -5.62
CA LEU A 293 -1.81 7.52 -5.37
C LEU A 293 -3.11 7.46 -4.57
N GLU A 294 -4.01 6.55 -4.93
CA GLU A 294 -5.29 6.39 -4.26
C GLU A 294 -5.13 5.85 -2.84
N SER A 295 -4.12 5.03 -2.59
CA SER A 295 -3.83 4.54 -1.23
C SER A 295 -3.24 5.62 -0.32
N ILE A 296 -2.46 6.57 -0.87
CA ILE A 296 -2.01 7.76 -0.13
C ILE A 296 -3.21 8.59 0.32
N ASP A 297 -4.14 8.86 -0.59
CA ASP A 297 -5.31 9.68 -0.29
C ASP A 297 -6.31 8.95 0.65
N PHE A 298 -6.33 7.61 0.59
CA PHE A 298 -7.20 6.78 1.42
C PHE A 298 -6.83 6.76 2.92
N ILE A 299 -5.53 6.84 3.27
CA ILE A 299 -5.09 7.08 4.67
C ILE A 299 -4.49 8.48 4.82
N LYS A 300 -5.37 9.46 4.95
CA LYS A 300 -4.95 10.86 5.15
C LYS A 300 -4.36 11.16 6.53
N GLU A 301 -4.63 10.32 7.53
CA GLU A 301 -4.20 10.54 8.92
C GLU A 301 -2.73 10.14 9.20
N ILE A 302 -2.11 9.36 8.32
CA ILE A 302 -0.73 8.90 8.48
C ILE A 302 0.07 9.38 7.27
N LYS A 303 1.16 10.10 7.51
CA LYS A 303 1.98 10.66 6.41
C LYS A 303 2.62 9.55 5.57
N PRO A 304 2.64 9.68 4.22
CA PRO A 304 3.40 8.77 3.37
C PRO A 304 4.89 8.88 3.69
N HIS A 305 5.60 7.76 3.63
CA HIS A 305 7.02 7.72 3.95
C HIS A 305 7.86 7.04 2.86
N SER A 306 7.57 5.80 2.51
CA SER A 306 8.47 5.04 1.63
C SER A 306 7.67 4.13 0.69
N LEU A 307 8.28 3.79 -0.44
CA LEU A 307 7.67 2.98 -1.48
C LEU A 307 8.70 1.94 -1.93
N HIS A 308 8.30 0.67 -1.88
CA HIS A 308 9.06 -0.40 -2.53
C HIS A 308 8.27 -0.92 -3.73
N ILE A 309 8.95 -1.02 -4.86
CA ILE A 309 8.40 -1.60 -6.09
C ILE A 309 9.08 -2.94 -6.32
N ASN A 310 8.27 -3.98 -6.45
CA ASN A 310 8.69 -5.34 -6.70
C ASN A 310 8.32 -5.71 -8.14
N ILE A 311 9.28 -6.10 -8.98
CA ILE A 311 9.02 -6.47 -10.37
C ILE A 311 9.55 -7.89 -10.61
N GLU A 312 8.73 -8.75 -11.20
CA GLU A 312 9.18 -10.10 -11.59
C GLU A 312 10.28 -10.00 -12.65
N GLN A 313 11.39 -10.73 -12.45
CA GLN A 313 12.47 -10.81 -13.43
C GLN A 313 12.12 -11.88 -14.46
N GLN A 314 11.58 -11.46 -15.61
CA GLN A 314 11.25 -12.36 -16.72
C GLN A 314 12.29 -12.31 -17.85
N ILE A 315 12.90 -11.15 -18.06
CA ILE A 315 13.91 -10.88 -19.09
C ILE A 315 15.19 -10.48 -18.36
N HIS A 316 16.33 -11.03 -18.73
CA HIS A 316 17.62 -10.66 -18.14
C HIS A 316 18.29 -9.58 -19.01
N GLY A 317 18.75 -8.51 -18.36
CA GLY A 317 19.59 -7.52 -19.00
C GLY A 317 21.03 -8.01 -19.17
N ASP A 318 21.74 -7.39 -20.11
CA ASP A 318 23.08 -7.80 -20.55
C ASP A 318 24.14 -6.73 -20.24
N ILE A 319 23.71 -5.51 -19.91
CA ILE A 319 24.58 -4.36 -19.63
C ILE A 319 24.95 -4.37 -18.16
N SER A 320 26.24 -4.33 -17.80
CA SER A 320 26.64 -4.12 -16.41
C SER A 320 26.30 -2.67 -15.99
N PRO A 321 25.50 -2.46 -14.93
CA PRO A 321 25.17 -1.11 -14.48
C PRO A 321 26.38 -0.43 -13.84
N GLU A 322 26.56 0.86 -14.14
CA GLU A 322 27.60 1.71 -13.56
C GLU A 322 26.99 2.65 -12.50
N LEU A 323 27.85 3.34 -11.72
CA LEU A 323 27.41 4.32 -10.71
C LEU A 323 26.34 5.28 -11.28
N ASN A 324 26.63 5.87 -12.43
CA ASN A 324 25.79 6.87 -13.10
C ASN A 324 24.37 6.36 -13.42
N ASP A 325 24.22 5.06 -13.68
CA ASP A 325 22.92 4.47 -13.94
C ASP A 325 22.05 4.44 -12.66
N PHE A 326 22.67 4.13 -11.52
CA PHE A 326 22.01 4.19 -10.20
C PHE A 326 21.72 5.63 -9.77
N LEU A 327 22.61 6.58 -10.07
CA LEU A 327 22.35 8.00 -9.81
C LEU A 327 21.17 8.51 -10.65
N CYS A 328 21.01 8.07 -11.90
CA CYS A 328 19.82 8.38 -12.71
C CYS A 328 18.53 7.85 -12.05
N LEU A 329 18.56 6.67 -11.44
CA LEU A 329 17.42 6.16 -10.67
C LEU A 329 17.10 7.06 -9.47
N LEU A 330 18.11 7.52 -8.72
CA LEU A 330 17.91 8.47 -7.61
C LEU A 330 17.34 9.82 -8.08
N LEU A 331 17.78 10.35 -9.21
CA LEU A 331 17.22 11.57 -9.80
C LEU A 331 15.72 11.45 -10.09
N LEU A 332 15.24 10.23 -10.35
CA LEU A 332 13.83 9.97 -10.63
C LEU A 332 13.02 9.72 -9.36
N GLY A 333 13.54 8.95 -8.41
CA GLY A 333 12.75 8.41 -7.30
C GLY A 333 13.22 8.78 -5.90
N GLY A 334 14.38 9.43 -5.77
CA GLY A 334 14.99 9.84 -4.50
C GLY A 334 14.25 10.98 -3.80
N ASP A 335 14.69 11.27 -2.58
CA ASP A 335 14.13 12.29 -1.69
C ASP A 335 15.10 13.47 -1.50
N PHE A 336 15.23 14.30 -2.52
CA PHE A 336 16.01 15.52 -2.42
C PHE A 336 15.37 16.52 -1.44
N GLY A 337 16.17 17.02 -0.50
CA GLY A 337 15.79 18.05 0.45
C GLY A 337 17.01 18.62 1.15
N TYR A 338 16.83 19.73 1.86
CA TYR A 338 17.92 20.39 2.58
C TYR A 338 18.12 19.79 3.98
N ASN A 339 19.36 19.67 4.45
CA ASN A 339 19.71 19.34 5.83
C ASN A 339 19.58 20.56 6.77
N GLU A 340 19.92 20.39 8.05
CA GLU A 340 19.84 21.46 9.06
C GLU A 340 20.81 22.61 8.75
N GLU A 341 21.93 22.29 8.09
CA GLU A 341 22.96 23.21 7.59
C GLU A 341 22.56 23.90 6.28
N GLY A 342 21.40 23.58 5.69
CA GLY A 342 20.92 24.17 4.44
C GLY A 342 21.58 23.64 3.17
N GLN A 343 22.29 22.52 3.25
CA GLN A 343 22.87 21.80 2.11
C GLN A 343 21.88 20.81 1.52
N LEU A 344 21.81 20.74 0.19
CA LEU A 344 20.97 19.76 -0.51
C LEU A 344 21.54 18.35 -0.30
N GLN A 345 20.66 17.38 -0.03
CA GLN A 345 21.01 15.97 0.08
C GLN A 345 19.88 15.09 -0.47
N GLU A 346 20.21 13.88 -0.91
CA GLU A 346 19.23 12.80 -1.03
C GLU A 346 19.04 12.18 0.36
N ARG A 347 17.90 12.51 0.99
CA ARG A 347 17.71 12.31 2.43
C ARG A 347 17.67 10.84 2.80
N ARG A 348 17.16 9.92 1.98
CA ARG A 348 16.95 8.54 2.44
C ARG A 348 18.28 7.81 2.61
N LEU A 349 19.19 7.94 1.65
CA LEU A 349 20.53 7.35 1.70
C LEU A 349 21.44 8.09 2.68
N ALA A 350 21.48 9.43 2.63
CA ALA A 350 22.31 10.22 3.53
C ALA A 350 21.96 9.95 5.01
N ASN A 351 20.67 9.77 5.31
CA ASN A 351 20.20 9.43 6.65
C ASN A 351 20.19 7.93 6.96
N ARG A 352 20.69 7.08 6.06
CA ARG A 352 20.78 5.62 6.23
C ARG A 352 19.43 4.96 6.56
N GLU A 353 18.35 5.42 5.91
CA GLU A 353 17.00 4.89 6.13
C GLU A 353 16.85 3.43 5.67
N PHE A 354 17.70 2.94 4.77
CA PHE A 354 17.67 1.57 4.29
C PHE A 354 19.07 1.00 4.05
N HIS A 355 19.16 -0.33 4.10
CA HIS A 355 20.43 -1.05 3.97
C HIS A 355 20.72 -1.53 2.55
N ARG A 356 19.72 -1.52 1.66
CA ARG A 356 19.81 -2.09 0.30
C ARG A 356 19.03 -1.25 -0.70
N PHE A 357 19.70 -0.81 -1.75
CA PHE A 357 19.14 0.02 -2.83
C PHE A 357 18.24 -0.80 -3.77
N ILE A 358 18.78 -1.93 -4.27
CA ILE A 358 18.11 -2.90 -5.14
C ILE A 358 18.41 -4.30 -4.62
N LYS A 359 17.39 -5.17 -4.56
CA LYS A 359 17.55 -6.53 -4.05
C LYS A 359 16.82 -7.54 -4.92
N ARG A 360 17.54 -8.58 -5.36
CA ARG A 360 16.95 -9.77 -5.96
C ARG A 360 16.47 -10.72 -4.87
N ARG A 361 15.21 -11.14 -4.96
CA ARG A 361 14.54 -12.09 -4.08
C ARG A 361 13.97 -13.26 -4.86
N LYS A 362 13.64 -14.33 -4.14
CA LYS A 362 12.87 -15.47 -4.66
C LYS A 362 11.59 -15.58 -3.85
N HIS A 363 10.46 -15.38 -4.51
CA HIS A 363 9.14 -15.43 -3.88
C HIS A 363 8.33 -16.60 -4.44
N LEU A 364 7.52 -17.24 -3.60
CA LEU A 364 6.61 -18.30 -4.05
C LEU A 364 5.31 -17.62 -4.52
N ASN A 365 5.02 -17.66 -5.83
CA ASN A 365 3.76 -17.12 -6.33
C ASN A 365 2.61 -18.04 -5.88
N LEU A 366 1.55 -17.47 -5.31
CA LEU A 366 0.43 -18.24 -4.76
C LEU A 366 -0.38 -18.97 -5.83
N LEU A 367 -0.59 -18.36 -7.00
CA LEU A 367 -1.43 -18.92 -8.05
C LEU A 367 -0.70 -20.00 -8.85
N SER A 368 0.58 -19.79 -9.14
CA SER A 368 1.38 -20.73 -9.93
C SER A 368 2.17 -21.73 -9.08
N GLU A 369 2.17 -21.58 -7.75
CA GLU A 369 2.95 -22.39 -6.78
C GLU A 369 4.44 -22.56 -7.16
N THR A 370 4.99 -21.59 -7.89
CA THR A 370 6.36 -21.61 -8.38
C THR A 370 7.18 -20.47 -7.80
N LYS A 371 8.47 -20.74 -7.55
CA LYS A 371 9.40 -19.70 -7.10
C LYS A 371 9.76 -18.81 -8.29
N LYS A 372 9.50 -17.51 -8.16
CA LYS A 372 9.79 -16.47 -9.14
C LYS A 372 10.89 -15.56 -8.61
N GLU A 373 11.79 -15.14 -9.49
CA GLU A 373 12.77 -14.10 -9.17
C GLU A 373 12.09 -12.74 -9.25
N VAL A 374 12.34 -11.91 -8.24
CA VAL A 374 11.73 -10.58 -8.11
C VAL A 374 12.83 -9.59 -7.76
N ILE A 375 12.84 -8.45 -8.44
CA ILE A 375 13.68 -7.31 -8.10
C ILE A 375 12.87 -6.33 -7.27
N GLU A 376 13.35 -6.08 -6.06
CA GLU A 376 12.83 -5.07 -5.14
C GLU A 376 13.67 -3.80 -5.26
N TYR A 377 13.01 -2.68 -5.54
CA TYR A 377 13.57 -1.33 -5.55
C TYR A 377 13.07 -0.60 -4.31
N ALA A 378 13.95 -0.34 -3.33
CA ALA A 378 13.56 0.14 -2.01
C ALA A 378 13.87 1.64 -1.75
N PHE A 379 14.45 2.33 -2.73
CA PHE A 379 14.94 3.70 -2.57
C PHE A 379 13.86 4.78 -2.73
N LEU A 380 12.68 4.45 -3.23
CA LEU A 380 11.67 5.44 -3.61
C LEU A 380 11.01 6.12 -2.41
N ARG A 381 10.83 7.44 -2.47
CA ARG A 381 10.03 8.18 -1.48
C ARG A 381 8.56 8.21 -1.89
N LEU A 382 7.70 7.90 -0.93
CA LEU A 382 6.27 8.10 -1.07
C LEU A 382 5.95 9.57 -0.74
N LYS A 383 5.30 10.29 -1.66
CA LYS A 383 5.00 11.73 -1.53
C LYS A 383 3.50 11.95 -1.66
N LYS A 384 2.97 12.94 -0.93
CA LYS A 384 1.57 13.37 -1.07
C LYS A 384 1.31 13.83 -2.50
N ARG A 385 0.10 13.57 -2.99
CA ARG A 385 -0.35 13.95 -4.33
C ARG A 385 -0.17 15.44 -4.62
N THR A 386 -0.45 16.30 -3.64
CA THR A 386 -0.32 17.77 -3.77
C THR A 386 1.12 18.28 -3.89
N LEU A 387 2.11 17.48 -3.49
CA LEU A 387 3.53 17.85 -3.54
C LEU A 387 4.23 17.32 -4.79
N LYS A 388 3.50 16.63 -5.67
CA LYS A 388 4.08 15.89 -6.79
C LYS A 388 3.46 16.36 -8.10
N ASN A 389 4.29 16.97 -8.96
CA ASN A 389 3.89 17.34 -10.32
C ASN A 389 3.89 16.17 -11.32
N ASP A 390 4.35 14.97 -10.91
CA ASP A 390 4.47 13.80 -11.78
C ASP A 390 4.00 12.49 -11.10
N ASN A 391 3.45 11.54 -11.87
CA ASN A 391 2.97 10.27 -11.35
C ASN A 391 4.10 9.21 -11.14
N TYR A 392 3.80 8.08 -10.50
CA TYR A 392 4.72 6.94 -10.30
C TYR A 392 4.83 6.05 -11.53
N GLN A 393 3.91 6.17 -12.49
CA GLN A 393 3.91 5.39 -13.73
C GLN A 393 5.25 5.47 -14.48
N SER A 394 5.80 6.68 -14.65
CA SER A 394 7.09 6.88 -15.33
C SER A 394 8.27 6.24 -14.58
N VAL A 395 8.25 6.26 -13.24
CA VAL A 395 9.25 5.55 -12.43
C VAL A 395 9.11 4.05 -12.66
N ILE A 396 7.90 3.49 -12.58
CA ILE A 396 7.65 2.06 -12.73
C ILE A 396 8.10 1.58 -14.13
N LEU A 397 7.76 2.31 -15.19
CA LEU A 397 8.25 2.04 -16.54
C LEU A 397 9.78 2.09 -16.62
N THR A 398 10.40 3.07 -15.96
CA THR A 398 11.87 3.14 -15.87
C THR A 398 12.43 1.88 -15.23
N LEU A 399 11.90 1.44 -14.08
CA LEU A 399 12.38 0.26 -13.37
C LEU A 399 12.23 -1.02 -14.21
N LYS A 400 11.14 -1.16 -14.97
CA LYS A 400 10.93 -2.25 -15.92
C LYS A 400 11.99 -2.23 -17.04
N GLY A 401 12.19 -1.08 -17.68
CA GLY A 401 13.24 -0.90 -18.68
C GLY A 401 14.64 -1.16 -18.12
N PHE A 402 14.90 -0.75 -16.88
CA PHE A 402 16.16 -0.92 -16.19
C PHE A 402 16.50 -2.40 -16.02
N GLN A 403 15.63 -3.20 -15.39
CA GLN A 403 15.90 -4.63 -15.19
C GLN A 403 16.05 -5.43 -16.49
N ASN A 404 15.39 -4.99 -17.58
CA ASN A 404 15.45 -5.65 -18.88
C ASN A 404 16.70 -5.25 -19.68
N SER A 405 17.32 -4.12 -19.33
CA SER A 405 18.55 -3.63 -19.97
C SER A 405 19.80 -4.05 -19.24
N TYR A 406 19.77 -3.94 -17.91
CA TYR A 406 20.93 -4.11 -17.06
C TYR A 406 20.96 -5.46 -16.35
N LYS A 407 22.16 -6.03 -16.24
CA LYS A 407 22.45 -7.24 -15.49
C LYS A 407 22.53 -6.89 -14.01
N LEU A 408 21.41 -7.01 -13.31
CA LEU A 408 21.38 -6.75 -11.87
C LEU A 408 22.08 -7.88 -11.11
N GLU A 409 22.77 -7.55 -10.04
CA GLU A 409 23.29 -8.56 -9.11
C GLU A 409 22.30 -8.80 -7.96
N LYS A 410 22.62 -9.75 -7.07
CA LYS A 410 21.74 -10.10 -5.96
C LYS A 410 21.42 -8.90 -5.07
N HIS A 411 22.39 -8.02 -4.82
CA HIS A 411 22.26 -6.89 -3.90
C HIS A 411 22.81 -5.56 -4.44
N CYS A 412 23.38 -5.53 -5.65
CA CYS A 412 23.97 -4.34 -6.29
C CYS A 412 24.78 -3.47 -5.29
N LEU A 413 25.69 -4.12 -4.54
CA LEU A 413 26.39 -3.48 -3.42
C LEU A 413 27.65 -2.73 -3.82
N GLU A 414 28.23 -3.08 -4.97
CA GLU A 414 29.53 -2.58 -5.42
C GLU A 414 29.55 -1.04 -5.49
N GLN A 415 28.49 -0.44 -6.02
CA GLN A 415 28.37 1.00 -6.22
C GLN A 415 27.80 1.72 -4.98
N LEU A 416 27.35 1.00 -3.95
CA LEU A 416 26.64 1.57 -2.81
C LEU A 416 27.45 2.61 -2.02
N PRO A 417 28.76 2.44 -1.75
CA PRO A 417 29.55 3.45 -1.06
C PRO A 417 29.59 4.79 -1.80
N GLU A 418 29.79 4.75 -3.12
CA GLU A 418 29.83 5.94 -3.98
C GLU A 418 28.46 6.60 -4.10
N ILE A 419 27.39 5.80 -4.15
CA ILE A 419 26.01 6.30 -4.12
C ILE A 419 25.72 7.04 -2.81
N ILE A 420 26.18 6.53 -1.67
CA ILE A 420 26.00 7.20 -0.36
C ILE A 420 26.75 8.53 -0.34
N LEU A 421 28.01 8.56 -0.81
CA LEU A 421 28.79 9.80 -0.90
C LEU A 421 28.10 10.84 -1.79
N TRP A 422 27.56 10.42 -2.93
CA TRP A 422 26.79 11.32 -3.79
C TRP A 422 25.48 11.79 -3.12
N ALA A 423 24.81 10.94 -2.36
CA ALA A 423 23.58 11.30 -1.66
C ALA A 423 23.80 12.37 -0.58
N GLU A 424 24.93 12.35 0.10
CA GLU A 424 25.32 13.37 1.10
C GLU A 424 25.64 14.73 0.45
N ASN A 425 26.15 14.72 -0.80
CA ASN A 425 26.46 15.94 -1.55
C ASN A 425 26.12 15.79 -3.05
N PRO A 426 24.83 15.88 -3.43
CA PRO A 426 24.40 15.62 -4.80
C PRO A 426 25.01 16.61 -5.79
N ALA A 427 25.66 16.08 -6.81
CA ALA A 427 26.20 16.83 -7.94
C ALA A 427 25.45 16.50 -9.24
N PRO A 428 25.28 17.46 -10.17
CA PRO A 428 24.60 17.21 -11.44
C PRO A 428 25.38 16.24 -12.32
N LEU A 429 24.66 15.40 -13.06
CA LEU A 429 25.26 14.46 -14.01
C LEU A 429 25.47 15.12 -15.38
N SER A 430 26.36 14.58 -16.20
CA SER A 430 26.50 15.08 -17.58
C SER A 430 25.24 14.78 -18.41
N PRO A 431 24.86 15.64 -19.38
CA PRO A 431 23.73 15.37 -20.26
C PRO A 431 23.85 14.04 -21.03
N ALA A 432 25.07 13.65 -21.39
CA ALA A 432 25.35 12.40 -22.10
C ALA A 432 24.97 11.17 -21.26
N VAL A 433 25.21 11.21 -19.94
CA VAL A 433 24.80 10.14 -19.01
C VAL A 433 23.28 9.96 -19.03
N SER A 434 22.52 11.05 -18.89
CA SER A 434 21.05 10.98 -18.90
C SER A 434 20.50 10.50 -20.24
N GLN A 435 21.08 10.94 -21.36
CA GLN A 435 20.66 10.50 -22.70
C GLN A 435 20.94 9.00 -22.92
N ASN A 436 22.11 8.51 -22.51
CA ASN A 436 22.45 7.09 -22.62
C ASN A 436 21.55 6.23 -21.73
N PHE A 437 21.29 6.68 -20.50
CA PHE A 437 20.35 6.03 -19.60
C PHE A 437 18.96 5.91 -20.24
N VAL A 438 18.38 7.02 -20.72
CA VAL A 438 17.07 7.02 -21.40
C VAL A 438 17.06 6.04 -22.57
N LYS A 439 18.08 6.07 -23.43
CA LYS A 439 18.22 5.14 -24.56
C LYS A 439 18.17 3.67 -24.11
N ASN A 440 18.92 3.32 -23.07
CA ASN A 440 18.95 1.97 -22.54
C ASN A 440 17.59 1.57 -21.97
N ILE A 441 16.96 2.40 -21.14
CA ILE A 441 15.62 2.15 -20.58
C ILE A 441 14.59 1.88 -21.69
N ILE A 442 14.56 2.69 -22.74
CA ILE A 442 13.65 2.49 -23.87
C ILE A 442 13.95 1.17 -24.60
N ALA A 443 15.23 0.83 -24.78
CA ALA A 443 15.61 -0.46 -25.37
C ALA A 443 15.16 -1.65 -24.50
N GLY A 444 15.29 -1.56 -23.17
CA GLY A 444 14.81 -2.59 -22.24
C GLY A 444 13.28 -2.74 -22.24
N LEU A 445 12.53 -1.64 -22.33
CA LEU A 445 11.06 -1.70 -22.44
C LEU A 445 10.61 -2.33 -23.77
N LYS A 446 11.33 -2.07 -24.86
CA LYS A 446 11.05 -2.72 -26.16
C LYS A 446 11.13 -4.25 -26.07
N LYS A 447 12.00 -4.80 -25.21
CA LYS A 447 12.12 -6.26 -25.02
C LYS A 447 10.83 -6.92 -24.48
N GLU A 448 9.92 -6.18 -23.82
CA GLU A 448 8.62 -6.73 -23.40
C GLU A 448 7.66 -6.96 -24.56
N GLY A 449 7.87 -6.32 -25.72
CA GLY A 449 7.07 -6.54 -26.93
C GLY A 449 5.60 -6.08 -26.86
N VAL A 450 5.18 -5.34 -25.83
CA VAL A 450 3.77 -4.94 -25.63
C VAL A 450 3.50 -3.44 -25.73
N TYR A 451 4.52 -2.59 -25.61
CA TYR A 451 4.34 -1.15 -25.70
C TYR A 451 4.45 -0.66 -27.14
N SER A 452 3.48 0.14 -27.59
CA SER A 452 3.52 0.74 -28.92
C SER A 452 4.64 1.78 -29.04
N THR A 453 5.10 2.03 -30.27
CA THR A 453 6.11 3.06 -30.56
C THR A 453 5.69 4.44 -30.05
N LYS A 454 4.38 4.77 -30.12
CA LYS A 454 3.84 6.02 -29.60
C LYS A 454 4.01 6.14 -28.08
N ILE A 455 3.69 5.08 -27.33
CA ILE A 455 3.86 5.06 -25.87
C ILE A 455 5.34 5.21 -25.51
N LEU A 456 6.22 4.47 -26.17
CA LEU A 456 7.66 4.52 -25.92
C LEU A 456 8.26 5.90 -26.24
N SER A 457 7.85 6.53 -27.33
CA SER A 457 8.29 7.88 -27.71
C SER A 457 7.84 8.92 -26.69
N ASN A 458 6.56 8.90 -26.30
CA ASN A 458 6.03 9.80 -25.28
C ASN A 458 6.74 9.61 -23.93
N PHE A 459 6.93 8.36 -23.51
CA PHE A 459 7.65 8.04 -22.28
C PHE A 459 9.11 8.49 -22.32
N SER A 460 9.80 8.36 -23.46
CA SER A 460 11.18 8.85 -23.63
C SER A 460 11.29 10.36 -23.40
N SER A 461 10.31 11.15 -23.87
CA SER A 461 10.27 12.59 -23.61
C SER A 461 10.08 12.86 -22.12
N VAL A 462 9.04 12.28 -21.52
CA VAL A 462 8.73 12.45 -20.09
C VAL A 462 9.91 12.08 -19.19
N LEU A 463 10.62 10.98 -19.51
CA LEU A 463 11.78 10.55 -18.75
C LEU A 463 12.94 11.56 -18.86
N SER A 464 13.18 12.08 -20.06
CA SER A 464 14.23 13.07 -20.30
C SER A 464 13.94 14.40 -19.60
N ASP A 465 12.68 14.85 -19.67
CA ASP A 465 12.22 16.08 -19.03
C ASP A 465 12.36 15.99 -17.50
N ARG A 466 11.97 14.85 -16.92
CA ARG A 466 12.07 14.61 -15.48
C ARG A 466 13.51 14.58 -14.98
N LEU A 467 14.41 13.88 -15.69
CA LEU A 467 15.84 13.89 -15.35
C LEU A 467 16.41 15.31 -15.43
N SER A 468 16.07 16.05 -16.49
CA SER A 468 16.53 17.43 -16.70
C SER A 468 16.03 18.37 -15.60
N HIS A 469 14.77 18.22 -15.18
CA HIS A 469 14.18 19.01 -14.11
C HIS A 469 14.88 18.78 -12.76
N THR A 470 15.08 17.52 -12.34
CA THR A 470 15.79 17.24 -11.07
C THR A 470 17.25 17.73 -11.14
N GLN A 471 17.91 17.58 -12.29
CA GLN A 471 19.26 18.11 -12.48
C GLN A 471 19.31 19.64 -12.35
N GLN A 472 18.31 20.36 -12.83
CA GLN A 472 18.23 21.81 -12.67
C GLN A 472 18.11 22.20 -11.19
N ILE A 473 17.29 21.48 -10.40
CA ILE A 473 17.18 21.69 -8.95
C ILE A 473 18.55 21.55 -8.28
N ILE A 474 19.30 20.50 -8.62
CA ILE A 474 20.63 20.26 -8.06
C ILE A 474 21.59 21.39 -8.45
N ARG A 475 21.64 21.79 -9.73
CA ARG A 475 22.51 22.89 -10.20
C ARG A 475 22.22 24.21 -9.48
N SER A 476 20.94 24.53 -9.30
CA SER A 476 20.52 25.74 -8.58
C SER A 476 20.93 25.72 -7.11
N ALA A 477 20.96 24.55 -6.47
CA ALA A 477 21.39 24.41 -5.08
C ALA A 477 22.92 24.42 -4.90
N THR A 478 23.69 23.98 -5.90
CA THR A 478 25.16 23.94 -5.84
C THR A 478 25.84 25.24 -6.29
N THR A 479 25.08 26.24 -6.75
CA THR A 479 25.64 27.53 -7.19
C THR A 479 25.79 28.47 -5.99
N PRO A 480 27.01 28.94 -5.65
CA PRO A 480 27.23 29.84 -4.52
C PRO A 480 26.46 31.16 -4.70
N GLY A 481 25.64 31.55 -3.71
CA GLY A 481 25.02 32.89 -3.65
C GLY A 481 23.49 32.93 -3.69
N ILE A 482 22.78 31.80 -3.78
CA ILE A 482 21.31 31.75 -3.73
C ILE A 482 20.86 31.08 -2.43
N THR A 483 20.53 31.87 -1.41
CA THR A 483 19.88 31.39 -0.19
C THR A 483 18.40 31.14 -0.46
N PHE A 484 17.98 29.87 -0.43
CA PHE A 484 16.56 29.52 -0.46
C PHE A 484 15.91 29.76 0.91
N PRO A 485 14.65 30.25 0.96
CA PRO A 485 13.92 30.37 2.22
C PRO A 485 13.71 28.98 2.83
N LYS A 486 14.04 28.83 4.12
CA LYS A 486 13.79 27.62 4.89
C LYS A 486 12.29 27.29 4.83
N SER A 487 11.93 26.20 4.16
CA SER A 487 10.56 25.67 4.19
C SER A 487 10.32 24.95 5.53
N THR A 488 9.36 25.45 6.30
CA THR A 488 8.84 24.86 7.55
C THR A 488 8.11 23.54 7.34
#